data_AF-A0A9X3ZM30-F1
#
_entry.id   AF-A0A9X3ZM30-F1
#
_cell.length_a   1.000
_cell.length_b   1.000
_cell.length_c   1.000
_cell.angle_alpha   90.00
_cell.angle_beta   90.00
_cell.angle_gamma   90.00
#
_symmetry.space_group_name_H-M   'P 1'
#
loop_
_entity.id
_entity.type
_entity.pdbx_description
1 polymer ?
#
loop_
_entity_poly.entity_id
_entity_poly.type
_entity_poly.pdbx_seq_one_letter_code
_entity_poly.pdbx_strand_id
1 'polypeptide(L)' 'MKKYLLTLSLLITACTDIEICDWQCQKEQANREWKQEHGEFQSNLTPEQERYIVEWLVENYPNGTQPQL' A
#
# COMPACT_ATOMS: atom_id res chain seq x y z
N MET A 1 -11.52 -36.18 -35.21
CA MET A 1 -10.79 -35.90 -33.96
C MET A 1 -11.25 -34.51 -33.52
N LYS A 2 -12.25 -34.25 -32.66
CA LYS A 2 -12.60 -34.66 -31.29
C LYS A 2 -11.47 -34.50 -30.27
N LYS A 3 -11.68 -33.53 -29.37
CA LYS A 3 -11.12 -33.32 -28.02
C LYS A 3 -9.82 -32.49 -27.88
N TYR A 4 -9.92 -31.16 -28.04
CA TYR A 4 -9.01 -30.22 -27.33
C TYR A 4 -9.73 -28.94 -26.86
N LEU A 5 -11.05 -29.01 -26.58
CA LEU A 5 -11.85 -27.85 -26.17
C LEU A 5 -12.13 -27.77 -24.66
N LEU A 6 -11.43 -28.53 -23.82
CA LEU A 6 -11.78 -28.65 -22.40
C LEU A 6 -10.56 -28.80 -21.47
N THR A 7 -9.56 -27.91 -21.55
CA THR A 7 -8.60 -27.72 -20.44
C THR A 7 -7.93 -26.35 -20.54
N LEU A 8 -8.69 -25.26 -20.41
CA LEU A 8 -8.12 -24.02 -19.89
C LEU A 8 -9.16 -23.27 -19.07
N SER A 9 -9.92 -24.03 -18.29
CA SER A 9 -10.85 -23.54 -17.26
C SER A 9 -10.19 -23.53 -15.87
N LEU A 10 -8.87 -23.37 -15.80
CA LEU A 10 -8.17 -23.21 -14.54
C LEU A 10 -7.28 -21.97 -14.62
N LEU A 11 -7.42 -21.12 -13.61
CA LEU A 11 -6.53 -20.01 -13.25
C LEU A 11 -6.85 -18.62 -13.85
N ILE A 12 -8.12 -18.20 -13.88
CA ILE A 12 -8.43 -16.76 -13.86
C ILE A 12 -9.44 -16.46 -12.75
N THR A 13 -9.08 -16.78 -11.51
CA THR A 13 -9.76 -16.21 -10.34
C THR A 13 -8.84 -16.18 -9.11
N ALA A 14 -7.55 -15.98 -9.33
CA ALA A 14 -6.66 -15.52 -8.26
C ALA A 14 -6.44 -14.02 -8.49
N CYS A 15 -6.69 -13.21 -7.47
CA CYS A 15 -6.44 -11.78 -7.42
C CYS A 15 -7.40 -10.90 -8.25
N THR A 16 -8.68 -10.92 -7.89
CA THR A 16 -9.48 -9.68 -7.93
C THR A 16 -9.79 -9.26 -6.50
N ASP A 17 -8.79 -9.30 -5.63
CA ASP A 17 -8.77 -8.40 -4.48
C ASP A 17 -8.40 -7.04 -5.04
N ILE A 18 -9.39 -6.37 -5.64
CA ILE A 18 -9.43 -4.92 -5.60
C ILE A 18 -9.69 -4.64 -4.12
N GLU A 19 -8.66 -4.80 -3.29
CA GLU A 19 -8.65 -4.27 -1.94
C GLU A 19 -8.85 -2.78 -2.15
N ILE A 20 -10.07 -2.33 -1.86
CA ILE A 20 -10.28 -0.98 -1.40
C ILE A 20 -9.49 -0.93 -0.10
N CYS A 21 -8.18 -0.69 -0.20
CA CYS A 21 -7.28 -0.58 0.93
C CYS A 21 -7.71 0.71 1.63
N ASP A 22 -8.59 0.53 2.63
CA ASP A 22 -9.11 1.59 3.49
C ASP A 22 -7.93 2.32 4.17
N TRP A 23 -8.19 3.51 4.71
CA TRP A 23 -7.17 4.37 5.30
C TRP A 23 -6.32 3.64 6.35
N GLN A 24 -6.92 2.71 7.11
CA GLN A 24 -6.19 1.90 8.08
C GLN A 24 -5.16 0.97 7.41
N CYS A 25 -5.52 0.33 6.30
CA CYS A 25 -4.63 -0.54 5.52
C CYS A 25 -3.44 0.25 4.96
N GLN A 26 -3.70 1.46 4.42
CA GLN A 26 -2.65 2.34 3.91
C GLN A 26 -1.71 2.81 5.03
N LYS A 27 -2.23 3.17 6.19
CA LYS A 27 -1.42 3.56 7.35
C LYS A 27 -0.54 2.41 7.85
N GLU A 28 -1.09 1.20 7.92
CA GLU A 28 -0.33 0.03 8.33
C GLU A 28 0.79 -0.31 7.33
N GLN A 29 0.51 -0.20 6.03
CA GLN A 29 1.52 -0.39 4.99
C GLN A 29 2.62 0.68 5.05
N ALA A 30 2.25 1.96 5.16
CA ALA A 30 3.21 3.06 5.28
C ALA A 30 4.11 2.90 6.51
N ASN A 31 3.55 2.49 7.66
CA ASN A 31 4.34 2.20 8.85
C ASN A 31 5.32 1.03 8.66
N ARG A 32 4.91 -0.03 7.93
CA ARG A 32 5.78 -1.18 7.66
C ARG A 32 6.95 -0.77 6.76
N GLU A 33 6.66 -0.05 5.68
CA GLU A 33 7.67 0.40 4.72
C GLU A 33 8.63 1.40 5.36
N TRP A 34 8.10 2.39 6.08
CA TRP A 34 8.91 3.33 6.87
C TRP A 34 9.84 2.60 7.84
N LYS A 35 9.32 1.61 8.58
CA LYS A 35 10.15 0.85 9.54
C LYS A 35 11.28 0.07 8.85
N GLN A 36 11.08 -0.39 7.63
CA GLN A 36 12.10 -1.10 6.86
C GLN A 36 13.19 -0.16 6.34
N GLU A 37 12.82 1.03 5.87
CA GLU A 37 13.75 1.99 5.26
C GLU A 37 14.44 2.88 6.30
N HIS A 38 13.70 3.37 7.30
CA HIS A 38 14.13 4.40 8.25
C HIS A 38 14.24 3.91 9.71
N GLY A 39 13.70 2.73 10.02
CA GLY A 39 13.65 2.20 11.38
C GLY A 39 12.44 2.68 12.19
N GLU A 40 12.48 2.51 13.51
CA GLU A 40 11.33 2.85 14.36
C GLU A 40 11.05 4.35 14.38
N PHE A 41 9.77 4.71 14.37
CA PHE A 41 9.31 6.08 14.46
C PHE A 41 9.72 6.71 15.79
N GLN A 42 10.30 7.91 15.76
CA GLN A 42 10.68 8.61 16.98
C GLN A 42 9.53 9.47 17.48
N SER A 43 9.31 9.50 18.79
CA SER A 43 8.20 10.24 19.41
C SER A 43 8.40 11.76 19.49
N ASN A 44 9.62 12.25 19.31
CA ASN A 44 9.98 13.67 19.35
C ASN A 44 10.73 14.05 18.07
N LEU A 45 9.97 14.30 17.01
CA LEU A 45 10.53 14.73 15.75
C LEU A 45 10.85 16.23 15.80
N THR A 46 11.96 16.61 15.17
CA THR A 46 12.23 18.00 14.79
C THR A 46 11.32 18.41 13.64
N PRO A 47 11.05 19.71 13.44
CA PRO A 47 10.26 20.19 12.30
C PRO A 47 10.81 19.70 10.94
N GLU A 48 12.13 19.59 10.81
CA GLU A 48 12.79 19.07 9.61
C GLU A 48 12.48 17.59 9.38
N GLN A 49 12.47 16.78 10.46
CA GLN A 49 12.13 15.37 10.38
C GLN A 49 10.64 15.15 10.07
N GLU A 50 9.75 15.93 10.67
CA GLU A 50 8.32 15.90 10.35
C GLU A 50 8.09 16.22 8.88
N ARG A 51 8.75 17.27 8.36
CA ARG A 51 8.65 17.64 6.94
C ARG A 51 9.12 16.50 6.04
N TYR A 52 10.27 15.90 6.35
CA TYR A 52 10.79 14.76 5.58
C TYR A 52 9.82 13.57 5.55
N ILE A 53 9.21 13.24 6.70
CA ILE A 53 8.20 12.18 6.79
C ILE A 53 6.97 12.51 5.91
N VAL A 54 6.49 13.75 5.98
CA VAL A 54 5.33 14.20 5.18
C VAL A 54 5.64 14.13 3.68
N GLU A 55 6.83 14.59 3.27
CA GLU A 55 7.28 14.53 1.87
C GLU A 55 7.34 13.07 1.38
N TRP A 56 7.97 12.18 2.16
CA TRP A 56 8.02 10.75 1.85
C TRP A 56 6.62 10.11 1.75
N LEU A 57 5.70 10.48 2.65
CA LEU A 57 4.32 9.98 2.62
C LEU A 57 3.56 10.47 1.37
N VAL A 58 3.75 11.73 0.96
CA VAL A 58 3.11 12.28 -0.25
C VAL A 58 3.66 11.59 -1.51
N GLU A 59 4.96 11.33 -1.56
CA GLU A 59 5.60 10.66 -2.70
C GLU A 59 5.13 9.19 -2.86
N ASN A 60 5.03 8.46 -1.75
CA ASN A 60 4.71 7.02 -1.77
C ASN A 60 3.20 6.73 -1.67
N TYR A 61 2.43 7.63 -1.05
CA TYR A 61 1.00 7.47 -0.78
C TYR A 61 0.19 8.72 -1.19
N PRO A 62 0.24 9.15 -2.46
CA PRO A 62 -0.36 10.42 -2.91
C PRO A 62 -1.89 10.51 -2.71
N ASN A 63 -2.56 9.37 -2.57
CA ASN A 63 -4.01 9.28 -2.31
C ASN A 63 -4.37 9.12 -0.83
N GLY A 64 -3.40 8.76 0.03
CA GLY A 64 -3.60 8.55 1.47
C GLY A 64 -3.45 9.81 2.31
N THR A 65 -2.91 10.89 1.72
CA THR A 65 -2.74 12.21 2.34
C THR A 65 -3.97 13.11 2.17
N GLN A 66 -4.98 12.68 1.42
CA GLN A 66 -6.25 13.40 1.33
C GLN A 66 -7.16 12.92 2.49
N PRO A 67 -7.62 13.82 3.38
CA PRO A 67 -8.73 13.48 4.25
C PRO A 67 -9.92 13.11 3.36
N GLN A 68 -10.43 11.88 3.51
CA GLN A 68 -11.69 11.51 2.89
C GLN A 68 -12.78 12.40 3.51
N LEU A 69 -13.37 13.27 2.70
CA LEU A 69 -14.48 14.16 3.06
C LEU A 69 -15.73 13.36 3.43
#